data_AF-A0A150IL35-F1
#
_entry.id   AF-A0A150IL35-F1
#
_cell.length_a   1.000
_cell.length_b   1.000
_cell.length_c   1.000
_cell.angle_alpha   90.00
_cell.angle_beta   90.00
_cell.angle_gamma   90.00
#
_symmetry.space_group_name_H-M   'P 1'
#
loop_
_entity.id
_entity.type
_entity.pdbx_description
1 polymer ?
#
loop_
_entity_poly.entity_id
_entity_poly.type
_entity_poly.pdbx_seq_one_letter_code
_entity_poly.pdbx_strand_id
1 'polypeptide(L)'
;MLNIWKKIEDKLRVVKPPALLYKDMSTTSSVIRDLFNHDVTRAVIDSKKLFKEIKEYAINAAPLISDKIELYKGKLPIFEYFNIENEIEGLYSKKVYLKSGGYIYIEHTEAMVVIDVNSGRYYAQVEQELNSLKTNLEAAREIARQLRLRDIGGMIVVDFIDLEDEKNKKKIYDELKKEFKKDRAKSTILPMTEFGLVQITRQRVRQSLFHSVKSPCPFCGGSGVITTKSNVISRVESWIRKYMSSTSERKFKLRVNPSVYNYLTEGFINTLWKLRVKYFAWISLEPDSTLLPDEIKVYSTKQNKIITNF
;
A
#
# COMPACT_ATOMS: atom_id res chain seq x y z
N MET A 1 31.35 -17.38 7.13
CA MET A 1 31.15 -17.79 5.72
C MET A 1 31.94 -19.04 5.35
N LEU A 2 33.24 -19.15 5.67
CA LEU A 2 34.06 -20.33 5.33
C LEU A 2 33.54 -21.68 5.86
N ASN A 3 32.98 -21.73 7.07
CA ASN A 3 32.42 -22.98 7.62
C ASN A 3 31.14 -23.44 6.92
N ILE A 4 30.33 -22.51 6.41
CA ILE A 4 29.13 -22.86 5.63
C ILE A 4 29.57 -23.43 4.28
N TRP A 5 30.57 -22.81 3.64
CA TRP A 5 31.12 -23.27 2.37
C TRP A 5 31.64 -24.71 2.45
N LYS A 6 32.45 -25.02 3.48
CA LYS A 6 32.96 -26.40 3.69
C LYS A 6 31.83 -27.42 3.84
N LYS A 7 30.78 -27.12 4.62
CA LYS A 7 29.62 -28.01 4.77
C LYS A 7 28.89 -28.26 3.44
N ILE A 8 28.85 -27.26 2.55
CA ILE A 8 28.25 -27.41 1.22
C ILE A 8 29.10 -28.34 0.35
N GLU A 9 30.43 -28.13 0.33
CA GLU A 9 31.37 -28.97 -0.42
C GLU A 9 31.32 -30.44 0.04
N ASP A 10 31.33 -30.67 1.36
CA ASP A 10 31.25 -32.01 1.93
C ASP A 10 29.95 -32.71 1.55
N LYS A 11 28.83 -31.98 1.59
CA LYS A 11 27.51 -32.53 1.23
C LYS A 11 27.45 -32.85 -0.26
N LEU A 12 27.94 -31.96 -1.12
CA LEU A 12 27.95 -32.11 -2.58
C LEU A 12 28.70 -33.38 -3.05
N ARG A 13 29.70 -33.85 -2.28
CA ARG A 13 30.42 -35.09 -2.59
C ARG A 13 29.59 -36.37 -2.40
N VAL A 14 28.50 -36.33 -1.62
CA VAL A 14 27.79 -37.53 -1.16
C VAL A 14 26.36 -37.63 -1.71
N VAL A 15 25.69 -36.50 -1.99
CA VAL A 15 24.28 -36.53 -2.46
C VAL A 15 24.15 -36.66 -3.97
N LYS A 16 23.19 -37.48 -4.42
CA LYS A 16 22.79 -37.60 -5.83
C LYS A 16 21.75 -36.53 -6.21
N PRO A 17 21.86 -35.87 -7.38
CA PRO A 17 20.89 -34.87 -7.83
C PRO A 17 19.48 -35.44 -8.15
N PRO A 18 18.40 -34.64 -8.02
CA PRO A 18 18.35 -33.28 -7.45
C PRO A 18 18.30 -33.31 -5.91
N ALA A 19 19.20 -32.57 -5.26
CA ALA A 19 19.30 -32.51 -3.79
C ALA A 19 19.55 -31.09 -3.27
N LEU A 20 18.93 -30.74 -2.15
CA LEU A 20 19.13 -29.46 -1.46
C LEU A 20 20.47 -29.46 -0.70
N LEU A 21 21.47 -28.79 -1.25
CA LEU A 21 22.80 -28.69 -0.65
C LEU A 21 22.83 -27.67 0.48
N TYR A 22 22.23 -26.51 0.25
CA TYR A 22 22.11 -25.42 1.19
C TYR A 22 20.71 -24.86 1.11
N LYS A 23 20.01 -24.83 2.23
CA LYS A 23 18.80 -24.05 2.38
C LYS A 23 19.24 -22.73 2.97
N ASP A 24 19.01 -21.63 2.25
CA ASP A 24 19.21 -20.33 2.87
C ASP A 24 18.28 -20.20 4.08
N MET A 25 18.70 -19.40 5.05
CA MET A 25 18.14 -19.49 6.38
C MET A 25 16.62 -19.20 6.41
N SER A 26 15.93 -19.75 7.41
CA SER A 26 14.56 -19.33 7.70
C SER A 26 14.53 -17.81 7.87
N THR A 27 13.40 -17.16 7.54
CA THR A 27 13.20 -15.70 7.67
C THR A 27 13.68 -15.18 9.02
N THR A 28 13.57 -16.01 10.05
CA THR A 28 13.97 -15.74 11.42
C THR A 28 15.49 -15.53 11.59
N SER A 29 16.35 -16.39 11.03
CA SER A 29 17.80 -16.23 11.23
C SER A 29 18.40 -15.11 10.37
N SER A 30 17.80 -14.79 9.22
CA SER A 30 18.19 -13.61 8.43
C SER A 30 17.83 -12.31 9.17
N VAL A 31 16.65 -12.26 9.80
CA VAL A 31 16.26 -11.15 10.67
C VAL A 31 17.27 -10.96 11.81
N ILE A 32 17.78 -12.03 12.42
CA ILE A 32 18.79 -11.90 13.48
C ILE A 32 20.12 -11.40 12.94
N ARG A 33 20.66 -12.04 11.90
CA ARG A 33 21.92 -11.62 11.28
C ARG A 33 21.87 -10.15 10.88
N ASP A 34 20.74 -9.74 10.30
CA ASP A 34 20.58 -8.39 9.84
C ASP A 34 20.34 -7.48 11.05
N LEU A 35 19.25 -7.64 11.82
CA LEU A 35 18.79 -6.69 12.85
C LEU A 35 19.69 -6.62 14.10
N PHE A 36 20.41 -7.67 14.44
CA PHE A 36 21.15 -7.70 15.69
C PHE A 36 22.48 -6.97 15.55
N ASN A 37 22.55 -5.78 16.13
CA ASN A 37 23.78 -5.00 16.30
C ASN A 37 24.13 -4.87 17.78
N HIS A 38 25.21 -4.16 18.09
CA HIS A 38 25.65 -3.96 19.48
C HIS A 38 24.64 -3.18 20.34
N ASP A 39 23.78 -2.37 19.72
CA ASP A 39 22.77 -1.54 20.40
C ASP A 39 21.56 -2.37 20.88
N VAL A 40 21.35 -3.57 20.34
CA VAL A 40 20.29 -4.47 20.81
C VAL A 40 20.63 -4.94 22.22
N THR A 41 19.79 -4.57 23.18
CA THR A 41 19.95 -4.96 24.60
C THR A 41 19.28 -6.29 24.91
N ARG A 42 18.12 -6.56 24.30
CA ARG A 42 17.30 -7.76 24.53
C ARG A 42 16.60 -8.19 23.24
N ALA A 43 16.51 -9.49 23.03
CA ALA A 43 15.75 -10.11 21.96
C ALA A 43 14.76 -11.11 22.53
N VAL A 44 13.47 -10.79 22.42
CA VAL A 44 12.40 -11.51 23.12
C VAL A 44 11.60 -12.33 22.11
N ILE A 45 11.43 -13.63 22.38
CA ILE A 45 10.78 -14.59 21.46
C ILE A 45 9.67 -15.31 22.21
N ASP A 46 8.48 -15.42 21.64
CA ASP A 46 7.30 -16.05 22.25
C ASP A 46 7.10 -17.53 21.86
N SER A 47 7.76 -18.00 20.80
CA SER A 47 7.74 -19.40 20.38
C SER A 47 8.92 -20.18 20.93
N LYS A 48 8.64 -21.23 21.73
CA LYS A 48 9.66 -22.17 22.25
C LYS A 48 10.52 -22.81 21.14
N LYS A 49 9.90 -23.12 20.00
CA LYS A 49 10.60 -23.73 18.86
C LYS A 49 11.58 -22.74 18.24
N LEU A 50 11.11 -21.52 17.94
CA LEU A 50 11.95 -20.47 17.37
C LEU A 50 13.05 -20.04 18.32
N PHE A 51 12.78 -19.93 19.62
CA PHE A 51 13.79 -19.61 20.63
C PHE A 51 14.98 -20.58 20.59
N LYS A 52 14.73 -21.89 20.52
CA LYS A 52 15.81 -22.90 20.42
C LYS A 52 16.61 -22.74 19.13
N GLU A 53 15.93 -22.63 17.99
CA GLU A 53 16.55 -22.45 16.66
C GLU A 53 17.43 -21.19 16.61
N ILE A 54 16.88 -20.06 17.09
CA ILE A 54 17.56 -18.78 17.17
C ILE A 54 18.79 -18.84 18.09
N LYS A 55 18.64 -19.44 19.28
CA LYS A 55 19.71 -19.48 20.27
C LYS A 55 20.87 -20.35 19.79
N GLU A 56 20.58 -21.49 19.17
CA GLU A 56 21.59 -22.35 18.56
C GLU A 56 22.34 -21.64 17.44
N TYR A 57 21.62 -20.88 16.59
CA TYR A 57 22.25 -20.04 15.58
C TYR A 57 23.16 -18.96 16.19
N ALA A 58 22.66 -18.23 17.19
CA ALA A 58 23.40 -17.13 17.81
C ALA A 58 24.70 -17.60 18.48
N ILE A 59 24.70 -18.78 19.13
CA ILE A 59 25.92 -19.38 19.71
C ILE A 59 27.00 -19.60 18.64
N ASN A 60 26.61 -20.02 17.44
CA ASN A 60 27.55 -20.33 16.36
C ASN A 60 27.98 -19.11 15.55
N ALA A 61 27.08 -18.13 15.34
CA ALA A 61 27.27 -17.04 14.40
C ALA A 61 27.49 -15.67 15.06
N ALA A 62 26.94 -15.45 16.25
CA ALA A 62 27.00 -14.16 16.97
C ALA A 62 27.00 -14.37 18.50
N PRO A 63 28.08 -14.97 19.07
CA PRO A 63 28.10 -15.39 20.48
C PRO A 63 27.80 -14.26 21.46
N LEU A 64 28.29 -13.05 21.16
CA LEU A 64 28.10 -11.82 21.97
C LEU A 64 26.63 -11.43 22.19
N ILE A 65 25.71 -11.95 21.37
CA ILE A 65 24.29 -11.61 21.42
C ILE A 65 23.45 -12.80 21.89
N SER A 66 24.06 -13.99 22.03
CA SER A 66 23.37 -15.21 22.46
C SER A 66 22.76 -15.10 23.86
N ASP A 67 23.42 -14.37 24.76
CA ASP A 67 22.95 -14.14 26.13
C ASP A 67 21.80 -13.13 26.21
N LYS A 68 21.60 -12.31 25.16
CA LYS A 68 20.53 -11.32 25.10
C LYS A 68 19.20 -11.91 24.60
N ILE A 69 19.20 -13.19 24.22
CA ILE A 69 18.03 -13.89 23.69
C ILE A 69 17.24 -14.52 24.83
N GLU A 70 15.97 -14.10 24.95
CA GLU A 70 15.06 -14.49 26.03
C GLU A 70 13.77 -15.10 25.48
N LEU A 71 13.27 -16.14 26.15
CA LEU A 71 11.95 -16.70 25.87
C LEU A 71 10.90 -15.96 26.69
N TYR A 72 9.95 -15.32 26.02
CA TYR A 72 8.76 -14.75 26.63
C TYR A 72 7.84 -15.87 27.15
N LYS A 73 7.41 -15.74 28.41
CA LYS A 73 6.53 -16.69 29.10
C LYS A 73 5.27 -16.04 29.66
N GLY A 74 5.02 -14.77 29.32
CA GLY A 74 3.82 -14.06 29.77
C GLY A 74 2.57 -14.61 29.11
N LYS A 75 1.41 -14.29 29.70
CA LYS A 75 0.10 -14.71 29.19
C LYS A 75 -0.42 -13.81 28.07
N LEU A 76 -0.07 -12.52 28.11
CA LEU A 76 -0.46 -11.57 27.06
C LEU A 76 0.34 -11.84 25.79
N PRO A 77 -0.22 -11.61 24.60
CA PRO A 77 0.55 -11.57 23.36
C PRO A 77 1.76 -10.65 23.48
N ILE A 78 2.90 -11.07 22.92
CA ILE A 78 4.19 -10.39 23.11
C ILE A 78 4.15 -8.92 22.68
N PHE A 79 3.49 -8.60 21.56
CA PHE A 79 3.40 -7.24 21.03
C PHE A 79 2.49 -6.34 21.86
N GLU A 80 1.39 -6.87 22.37
CA GLU A 80 0.51 -6.18 23.32
C GLU A 80 1.25 -5.89 24.62
N TYR A 81 2.00 -6.85 25.16
CA TYR A 81 2.81 -6.65 26.37
C TYR A 81 3.83 -5.51 26.22
N PHE A 82 4.40 -5.31 25.03
CA PHE A 82 5.32 -4.21 24.73
C PHE A 82 4.64 -2.95 24.19
N ASN A 83 3.30 -2.91 24.12
CA ASN A 83 2.50 -1.79 23.60
C ASN A 83 2.85 -1.38 22.14
N ILE A 84 3.26 -2.34 21.30
CA ILE A 84 3.60 -2.06 19.89
C ILE A 84 2.50 -2.47 18.91
N GLU A 85 1.45 -3.15 19.36
CA GLU A 85 0.35 -3.62 18.51
C GLU A 85 -0.30 -2.47 17.71
N ASN A 86 -0.63 -1.38 18.39
CA ASN A 86 -1.23 -0.19 17.76
C ASN A 86 -0.31 0.45 16.72
N GLU A 87 1.01 0.41 16.93
CA GLU A 87 1.97 0.91 15.93
C GLU A 87 2.01 0.01 14.69
N ILE A 88 1.92 -1.31 14.89
CA ILE A 88 1.88 -2.30 13.81
C ILE A 88 0.60 -2.13 12.98
N GLU A 89 -0.56 -2.01 13.62
CA GLU A 89 -1.82 -1.74 12.92
C GLU A 89 -1.77 -0.42 12.13
N GLY A 90 -1.13 0.59 12.71
CA GLY A 90 -0.89 1.88 12.04
C GLY A 90 -0.07 1.79 10.75
N LEU A 91 0.74 0.74 10.56
CA LEU A 91 1.53 0.55 9.33
C LEU A 91 0.68 0.32 8.08
N TYR A 92 -0.57 -0.13 8.24
CA TYR A 92 -1.49 -0.35 7.12
C TYR A 92 -2.24 0.91 6.70
N SER A 93 -2.27 1.93 7.56
CA SER A 93 -2.96 3.20 7.30
C SER A 93 -2.17 4.08 6.34
N LYS A 94 -2.85 4.74 5.40
CA LYS A 94 -2.24 5.79 4.58
C LYS A 94 -1.88 7.03 5.41
N LYS A 95 -2.70 7.36 6.42
CA LYS A 95 -2.54 8.52 7.28
C LYS A 95 -1.77 8.16 8.55
N VAL A 96 -0.71 8.91 8.86
CA VAL A 96 0.10 8.75 10.08
C VAL A 96 0.15 10.08 10.82
N TYR A 97 -0.35 10.10 12.06
CA TYR A 97 -0.38 11.31 12.88
C TYR A 97 1.00 11.64 13.43
N LEU A 98 1.30 12.94 13.47
CA LEU A 98 2.46 13.51 14.13
C LEU A 98 2.08 13.89 15.57
N LYS A 99 3.05 13.89 16.49
CA LYS A 99 2.87 14.25 17.91
C LYS A 99 2.34 15.66 18.07
N SER A 100 2.73 16.58 17.18
CA SER A 100 2.25 17.98 17.21
C SER A 100 0.82 18.16 16.65
N GLY A 101 0.13 17.09 16.26
CA GLY A 101 -1.26 17.14 15.76
C GLY A 101 -1.40 17.24 14.24
N GLY A 102 -0.29 17.43 13.52
CA GLY A 102 -0.22 17.25 12.07
C GLY A 102 -0.30 15.78 11.66
N TYR A 103 -0.16 15.51 10.37
CA TYR A 103 -0.07 14.14 9.85
C TYR A 103 0.68 14.09 8.52
N ILE A 104 1.23 12.92 8.21
CA ILE A 104 1.69 12.58 6.85
C ILE A 104 0.70 11.64 6.18
N TYR A 105 0.54 11.75 4.87
CA TYR A 105 -0.31 10.88 4.06
C TYR A 105 0.51 10.18 2.99
N ILE A 106 0.59 8.85 3.06
CA ILE A 106 1.44 8.01 2.22
C ILE A 106 0.59 7.33 1.16
N GLU A 107 0.87 7.62 -0.11
CA GLU A 107 0.15 7.11 -1.27
C GLU A 107 1.08 6.36 -2.23
N HIS A 108 0.68 5.15 -2.62
CA HIS A 108 1.38 4.38 -3.63
C HIS A 108 0.77 4.66 -5.00
N THR A 109 1.60 5.05 -5.96
CA THR A 109 1.25 5.09 -7.38
C THR A 109 1.91 3.93 -8.12
N GLU A 110 1.73 3.86 -9.44
CA GLU A 110 2.37 2.82 -10.27
C GLU A 110 3.91 2.91 -10.22
N ALA A 111 4.47 4.11 -10.32
CA ALA A 111 5.91 4.31 -10.48
C ALA A 111 6.61 4.76 -9.19
N MET A 112 5.92 5.45 -8.29
CA MET A 112 6.52 6.08 -7.12
C MET A 112 5.58 6.14 -5.92
N VAL A 113 6.15 6.44 -4.75
CA VAL A 113 5.38 6.73 -3.54
C VAL A 113 5.36 8.23 -3.32
N VAL A 114 4.17 8.79 -3.12
CA VAL A 114 3.98 10.21 -2.81
C VAL A 114 3.63 10.33 -1.34
N ILE A 115 4.25 11.29 -0.66
CA ILE A 115 4.00 11.57 0.75
C ILE A 115 3.66 13.04 0.91
N ASP A 116 2.49 13.33 1.44
CA ASP A 116 2.01 14.69 1.71
C ASP A 116 2.08 15.02 3.21
N VAL A 117 2.50 16.24 3.56
CA VAL A 117 2.70 16.69 4.95
C VAL A 117 1.69 17.78 5.31
N ASN A 118 0.89 17.54 6.35
CA ASN A 118 -0.13 18.47 6.82
C ASN A 118 0.10 18.89 8.27
N SER A 119 -0.05 20.18 8.57
CA SER A 119 0.05 20.74 9.93
C SER A 119 -1.16 20.49 10.83
N GLY A 120 -2.30 20.06 10.27
CA GLY A 120 -3.53 19.84 11.03
C GLY A 120 -4.19 21.14 11.48
N ARG A 121 -5.00 21.11 12.55
CA ARG A 121 -5.79 22.26 13.03
C ARG A 121 -5.03 23.27 13.90
N TYR A 122 -3.70 23.17 13.98
CA TYR A 122 -2.91 24.07 14.82
C TYR A 122 -2.71 25.43 14.10
N TYR A 123 -3.54 26.42 14.47
CA TYR A 123 -3.47 27.78 13.93
C TYR A 123 -3.08 28.77 15.03
N ALA A 124 -1.84 29.27 14.95
CA ALA A 124 -1.46 30.55 15.53
C ALA A 124 -0.83 31.40 14.41
N GLN A 125 -1.53 32.45 13.99
CA GLN A 125 -1.16 33.32 12.85
C GLN A 125 0.17 34.06 13.03
N VAL A 126 0.76 34.05 14.23
CA VAL A 126 1.90 34.93 14.55
C VAL A 126 3.26 34.30 14.19
N GLU A 127 3.34 32.98 13.96
CA GLU A 127 4.60 32.29 13.62
C GLU A 127 4.43 31.15 12.61
N GLN A 128 3.81 31.42 11.46
CA GLN A 128 3.50 30.40 10.46
C GLN A 128 4.75 29.65 9.96
N GLU A 129 5.82 30.36 9.60
CA GLU A 129 7.07 29.78 9.09
C GLU A 129 7.75 28.84 10.11
N LEU A 130 7.83 29.25 11.38
CA LEU A 130 8.43 28.43 12.44
C LEU A 130 7.60 27.18 12.72
N ASN A 131 6.28 27.29 12.69
CA ASN A 131 5.37 26.16 12.86
C ASN A 131 5.45 25.18 11.68
N SER A 132 5.53 25.69 10.44
CA SER A 132 5.76 24.88 9.24
C SER A 132 7.08 24.13 9.33
N LEU A 133 8.17 24.82 9.71
CA LEU A 133 9.48 24.18 9.90
C LEU A 133 9.43 23.07 10.95
N LYS A 134 8.82 23.34 12.11
CA LYS A 134 8.70 22.35 13.19
C LYS A 134 7.93 21.11 12.72
N THR A 135 6.81 21.32 12.02
CA THR A 135 6.00 20.24 11.45
C THR A 135 6.78 19.44 10.43
N ASN A 136 7.48 20.10 9.51
CA ASN A 136 8.29 19.44 8.48
C ASN A 136 9.46 18.65 9.06
N LEU A 137 10.13 19.15 10.11
CA LEU A 137 11.20 18.41 10.80
C LEU A 137 10.66 17.18 11.52
N GLU A 138 9.46 17.27 12.10
CA GLU A 138 8.80 16.11 12.69
C GLU A 138 8.38 15.09 11.62
N ALA A 139 7.79 15.56 10.52
CA ALA A 139 7.44 14.75 9.38
C ALA A 139 8.66 14.05 8.78
N ALA A 140 9.79 14.73 8.62
CA ALA A 140 11.02 14.14 8.09
C ALA A 140 11.48 12.91 8.91
N ARG A 141 11.41 13.00 10.25
CA ARG A 141 11.72 11.86 11.13
C ARG A 141 10.73 10.73 10.97
N GLU A 142 9.45 11.04 10.94
CA GLU A 142 8.39 10.04 10.83
C GLU A 142 8.38 9.36 9.47
N ILE A 143 8.64 10.10 8.38
CA ILE A 143 8.78 9.57 7.03
C ILE A 143 9.93 8.55 6.98
N ALA A 144 11.12 8.91 7.46
CA ALA A 144 12.25 7.99 7.48
C ALA A 144 11.94 6.72 8.31
N ARG A 145 11.20 6.87 9.43
CA ARG A 145 10.74 5.74 10.25
C ARG A 145 9.74 4.85 9.50
N GLN A 146 8.71 5.43 8.89
CA GLN A 146 7.65 4.71 8.17
C GLN A 146 8.19 3.98 6.93
N LEU A 147 9.11 4.60 6.19
CA LEU A 147 9.75 3.96 5.04
C LEU A 147 10.50 2.69 5.43
N ARG A 148 11.17 2.69 6.61
CA ARG A 148 11.81 1.50 7.16
C ARG A 148 10.80 0.44 7.63
N LEU A 149 9.80 0.85 8.40
CA LEU A 149 8.83 -0.08 8.98
C LEU A 149 7.94 -0.75 7.92
N ARG A 150 7.63 -0.04 6.84
CA ARG A 150 6.80 -0.55 5.72
C ARG A 150 7.62 -1.16 4.58
N ASP A 151 8.95 -1.15 4.71
CA ASP A 151 9.93 -1.46 3.67
C ASP A 151 9.59 -0.86 2.30
N ILE A 152 9.31 0.45 2.29
CA ILE A 152 9.01 1.19 1.06
C ILE A 152 10.33 1.51 0.36
N GLY A 153 10.42 1.19 -0.94
CA GLY A 153 11.60 1.47 -1.75
C GLY A 153 11.24 1.77 -3.20
N GLY A 154 12.21 2.28 -3.95
CA GLY A 154 12.02 2.89 -5.26
C GLY A 154 12.05 4.41 -5.17
N MET A 155 11.37 5.07 -6.12
CA MET A 155 11.22 6.52 -6.14
C MET A 155 10.17 6.97 -5.12
N ILE A 156 10.52 7.94 -4.31
CA ILE A 156 9.67 8.54 -3.29
C ILE A 156 9.74 10.06 -3.46
N VAL A 157 8.58 10.71 -3.49
CA VAL A 157 8.44 12.16 -3.54
C VAL A 157 7.71 12.59 -2.28
N VAL A 158 8.29 13.55 -1.56
CA VAL A 158 7.70 14.14 -0.36
C VAL A 158 7.34 15.59 -0.65
N ASP A 159 6.06 15.92 -0.46
CA ASP A 159 5.51 17.26 -0.52
C ASP A 159 5.48 17.83 0.90
N PHE A 160 6.45 18.69 1.22
CA PHE A 160 6.54 19.35 2.51
C PHE A 160 5.74 20.65 2.49
N ILE A 161 5.34 21.13 3.66
CA ILE A 161 4.72 22.46 3.78
C ILE A 161 5.72 23.51 3.28
N ASP A 162 5.25 24.44 2.45
CA ASP A 162 6.09 25.51 1.90
C ASP A 162 6.83 26.31 2.98
N LEU A 163 8.08 26.64 2.68
CA LEU A 163 8.96 27.46 3.49
C LEU A 163 9.62 28.51 2.61
N GLU A 164 9.65 29.76 3.07
CA GLU A 164 10.28 30.86 2.32
C GLU A 164 11.79 30.92 2.52
N ASP A 165 12.29 30.62 3.74
CA ASP A 165 13.72 30.72 4.05
C ASP A 165 14.49 29.46 3.59
N GLU A 166 15.45 29.66 2.69
CA GLU A 166 16.36 28.61 2.22
C GLU A 166 17.13 27.91 3.35
N LYS A 167 17.41 28.61 4.46
CA LYS A 167 18.03 28.00 5.64
C LYS A 167 17.10 26.98 6.27
N ASN A 168 15.78 27.20 6.24
CA ASN A 168 14.79 26.28 6.78
C ASN A 168 14.64 25.04 5.87
N LYS A 169 14.62 25.23 4.54
CA LYS A 169 14.66 24.10 3.57
C LYS A 169 15.90 23.23 3.77
N LYS A 170 17.07 23.85 3.98
CA LYS A 170 18.32 23.12 4.27
C LYS A 170 18.24 22.30 5.56
N LYS A 171 17.62 22.81 6.63
CA LYS A 171 17.43 22.05 7.88
C LYS A 171 16.62 20.76 7.66
N ILE A 172 15.58 20.80 6.82
CA ILE A 172 14.79 19.60 6.48
C ILE A 172 15.67 18.57 5.75
N TYR A 173 16.43 19.02 4.75
CA TYR A 173 17.35 18.16 4.00
C TYR A 173 18.38 17.48 4.90
N ASP A 174 19.00 18.24 5.81
CA ASP A 174 20.00 17.74 6.74
C ASP A 174 19.39 16.75 7.75
N GLU A 175 18.16 17.01 8.23
CA GLU A 175 17.45 16.09 9.13
C GLU A 175 17.07 14.78 8.42
N LEU A 176 16.59 14.84 7.17
CA LEU A 176 16.37 13.64 6.35
C LEU A 176 17.66 12.83 6.20
N LYS A 177 18.77 13.47 5.80
CA LYS A 177 20.07 12.80 5.69
C LYS A 177 20.48 12.11 6.99
N LYS A 178 20.30 12.78 8.12
CA LYS A 178 20.59 12.23 9.45
C LYS A 178 19.74 11.00 9.77
N GLU A 179 18.44 11.04 9.47
CA GLU A 179 17.53 9.92 9.77
C GLU A 179 17.69 8.73 8.82
N PHE A 180 18.08 8.97 7.56
CA PHE A 180 18.38 7.91 6.60
C PHE A 180 19.76 7.26 6.81
N LYS A 181 20.71 7.91 7.49
CA LYS A 181 21.97 7.26 7.93
C LYS A 181 21.73 6.08 8.87
N LYS A 182 20.59 6.04 9.56
CA LYS A 182 20.17 4.91 10.42
C LYS A 182 19.54 3.77 9.61
N ASP A 183 19.21 4.02 8.35
CA ASP A 183 18.67 3.01 7.44
C ASP A 183 19.81 2.17 6.84
N ARG A 184 19.49 0.91 6.55
CA ARG A 184 20.41 -0.05 5.95
C ARG A 184 20.26 -0.10 4.44
N ALA A 185 19.06 0.19 3.95
CA ALA A 185 18.84 0.34 2.52
C ALA A 185 19.59 1.58 2.05
N LYS A 186 20.38 1.45 0.98
CA LYS A 186 21.05 2.61 0.38
C LYS A 186 20.00 3.60 -0.10
N SER A 187 20.21 4.87 0.21
CA SER A 187 19.30 5.95 -0.17
C SER A 187 20.03 7.16 -0.71
N THR A 188 19.46 7.78 -1.73
CA THR A 188 19.88 9.09 -2.25
C THR A 188 18.76 10.07 -2.00
N ILE A 189 19.09 11.22 -1.42
CA ILE A 189 18.16 12.30 -1.10
C ILE A 189 18.65 13.55 -1.82
N LEU A 190 17.77 14.16 -2.62
CA LEU A 190 18.03 15.45 -3.25
C LEU A 190 17.55 16.59 -2.35
N PRO A 191 18.16 17.80 -2.45
CA PRO A 191 17.64 18.99 -1.77
C PRO A 191 16.18 19.27 -2.16
N MET A 192 15.49 20.03 -1.30
CA MET A 192 14.15 20.53 -1.61
C MET A 192 14.19 21.38 -2.88
N THR A 193 13.25 21.10 -3.78
CA THR A 193 13.09 21.84 -5.03
C THR A 193 12.39 23.19 -4.80
N GLU A 194 12.34 24.03 -5.83
CA GLU A 194 11.59 25.29 -5.79
C GLU A 194 10.09 25.09 -5.57
N PHE A 195 9.55 23.91 -5.92
CA PHE A 195 8.15 23.53 -5.72
C PHE A 195 7.88 22.87 -4.35
N GLY A 196 8.79 22.98 -3.38
CA GLY A 196 8.60 22.38 -2.04
C GLY A 196 8.81 20.86 -1.97
N LEU A 197 9.02 20.20 -3.11
CA LEU A 197 9.18 18.74 -3.19
C LEU A 197 10.59 18.28 -2.83
N VAL A 198 10.69 17.15 -2.14
CA VAL A 198 11.94 16.41 -1.91
C VAL A 198 11.87 15.04 -2.58
N GLN A 199 12.90 14.71 -3.35
CA GLN A 199 13.00 13.44 -4.08
C GLN A 199 13.99 12.51 -3.39
N ILE A 200 13.55 11.27 -3.17
CA ILE A 200 14.32 10.24 -2.48
C ILE A 200 14.28 8.95 -3.32
N THR A 201 15.44 8.34 -3.55
CA THR A 201 15.52 6.97 -4.04
C THR A 201 16.00 6.07 -2.92
N ARG A 202 15.24 5.03 -2.57
CA ARG A 202 15.62 4.03 -1.55
C ARG A 202 15.69 2.64 -2.16
N GLN A 203 16.77 1.91 -1.92
CA GLN A 203 16.96 0.55 -2.45
C GLN A 203 15.82 -0.38 -1.98
N ARG A 204 15.25 -1.17 -2.91
CA ARG A 204 14.30 -2.24 -2.59
C ARG A 204 15.07 -3.46 -2.09
N VAL A 205 14.89 -3.80 -0.81
CA VAL A 205 15.52 -4.97 -0.20
C VAL A 205 14.55 -6.15 -0.18
N ARG A 206 13.27 -5.91 0.13
CA ARG A 206 12.21 -6.91 0.10
C ARG A 206 10.96 -6.32 -0.57
N GLN A 207 9.93 -7.14 -0.73
CA GLN A 207 8.61 -6.66 -1.14
C GLN A 207 8.03 -5.79 -0.02
N SER A 208 7.49 -4.62 -0.36
CA SER A 208 6.92 -3.72 0.64
C SER A 208 5.74 -4.37 1.36
N LEU A 209 5.49 -3.94 2.60
CA LEU A 209 4.40 -4.47 3.43
C LEU A 209 3.05 -4.35 2.71
N PHE A 210 2.81 -3.21 2.05
CA PHE A 210 1.58 -2.95 1.30
C PHE A 210 1.29 -4.04 0.26
N HIS A 211 2.27 -4.40 -0.58
CA HIS A 211 2.07 -5.42 -1.61
C HIS A 211 2.03 -6.84 -1.06
N SER A 212 2.50 -7.06 0.17
CA SER A 212 2.51 -8.38 0.80
C SER A 212 1.17 -8.71 1.47
N VAL A 213 0.42 -7.69 1.89
CA VAL A 213 -0.83 -7.86 2.68
C VAL A 213 -2.09 -7.35 1.97
N LYS A 214 -1.97 -6.62 0.86
CA LYS A 214 -3.12 -6.05 0.13
C LYS A 214 -3.15 -6.54 -1.31
N SER A 215 -4.36 -6.76 -1.82
CA SER A 215 -4.65 -6.98 -3.23
C SER A 215 -5.32 -5.74 -3.86
N PRO A 216 -5.25 -5.56 -5.18
CA PRO A 216 -5.98 -4.50 -5.87
C PRO A 216 -7.48 -4.59 -5.60
N CYS A 217 -8.15 -3.44 -5.51
CA CYS A 217 -9.59 -3.40 -5.34
C CYS A 217 -10.29 -4.00 -6.57
N PRO A 218 -11.19 -4.99 -6.40
CA PRO A 218 -11.85 -5.63 -7.54
C PRO A 218 -12.85 -4.72 -8.25
N PHE A 219 -13.26 -3.61 -7.63
CA PHE A 219 -14.23 -2.68 -8.21
C PHE A 219 -13.59 -1.57 -9.05
N CYS A 220 -12.47 -1.03 -8.59
CA CYS A 220 -11.84 0.14 -9.22
C CYS A 220 -10.45 -0.15 -9.77
N GLY A 221 -9.98 -1.40 -9.67
CA GLY A 221 -8.63 -1.80 -10.08
C GLY A 221 -7.52 -1.10 -9.29
N GLY A 222 -7.83 -0.44 -8.17
CA GLY A 222 -6.90 0.36 -7.40
C GLY A 222 -6.97 1.88 -7.65
N SER A 223 -7.83 2.37 -8.55
CA SER A 223 -7.95 3.82 -8.82
C SER A 223 -8.54 4.63 -7.65
N GLY A 224 -9.21 3.96 -6.71
CA GLY A 224 -9.90 4.61 -5.59
C GLY A 224 -11.19 5.35 -5.98
N VAL A 225 -11.57 5.33 -7.26
CA VAL A 225 -12.76 6.01 -7.79
C VAL A 225 -13.58 5.05 -8.66
N ILE A 226 -14.89 5.21 -8.65
CA ILE A 226 -15.81 4.42 -9.49
C ILE A 226 -16.59 5.33 -10.43
N THR A 227 -16.98 4.79 -11.59
CA THR A 227 -17.80 5.52 -12.55
C THR A 227 -19.13 5.94 -11.93
N THR A 228 -19.50 7.21 -12.08
CA THR A 228 -20.77 7.72 -11.56
C THR A 228 -21.95 7.10 -12.30
N LYS A 229 -23.07 6.89 -11.59
CA LYS A 229 -24.28 6.29 -12.18
C LYS A 229 -24.82 7.10 -13.36
N SER A 230 -24.68 8.42 -13.33
CA SER A 230 -25.06 9.31 -14.44
C SER A 230 -24.21 9.04 -15.69
N ASN A 231 -22.91 8.81 -15.54
CA ASN A 231 -22.05 8.46 -16.67
C ASN A 231 -22.37 7.07 -17.22
N VAL A 232 -22.70 6.11 -16.35
CA VAL A 232 -23.19 4.79 -16.76
C VAL A 232 -24.44 4.93 -17.66
N ILE A 233 -25.40 5.79 -17.31
CA ILE A 233 -26.56 6.08 -18.17
C ILE A 233 -26.13 6.68 -19.51
N SER A 234 -25.24 7.66 -19.51
CA SER A 234 -24.75 8.29 -20.75
C SER A 234 -24.08 7.27 -21.69
N ARG A 235 -23.40 6.25 -21.14
CA ARG A 235 -22.85 5.13 -21.91
C ARG A 235 -23.96 4.24 -22.48
N VAL A 236 -24.98 3.91 -21.70
CA VAL A 236 -26.18 3.19 -22.19
C VAL A 236 -26.85 3.95 -23.33
N GLU A 237 -27.08 5.26 -23.17
CA GLU A 237 -27.67 6.08 -24.22
C GLU A 237 -26.84 6.09 -25.50
N SER A 238 -25.52 6.26 -25.37
CA SER A 238 -24.60 6.28 -26.50
C SER A 238 -24.59 4.93 -27.22
N TRP A 239 -24.64 3.83 -26.48
CA TRP A 239 -24.77 2.50 -27.03
C TRP A 239 -26.10 2.32 -27.78
N ILE A 240 -27.23 2.72 -27.19
CA ILE A 240 -28.56 2.63 -27.83
C ILE A 240 -28.55 3.37 -29.18
N ARG A 241 -28.04 4.61 -29.20
CA ARG A 241 -27.93 5.42 -30.43
C ARG A 241 -27.12 4.70 -31.52
N LYS A 242 -25.95 4.17 -31.16
CA LYS A 242 -25.07 3.45 -32.08
C LYS A 242 -25.68 2.13 -32.57
N TYR A 243 -26.37 1.41 -31.71
CA TYR A 243 -27.00 0.14 -32.06
C TYR A 243 -28.22 0.35 -32.97
N MET A 244 -29.01 1.40 -32.72
CA MET A 244 -30.17 1.73 -33.54
C MET A 244 -29.83 2.37 -34.89
N SER A 245 -28.65 2.97 -35.05
CA SER A 245 -28.19 3.47 -36.35
C SER A 245 -27.77 2.35 -37.31
N SER A 246 -27.38 1.19 -36.77
CA SER A 246 -26.91 0.02 -37.53
C SER A 246 -27.92 -1.12 -37.60
N THR A 247 -28.99 -1.08 -36.80
CA THR A 247 -29.99 -2.15 -36.73
C THR A 247 -31.42 -1.62 -36.62
N SER A 248 -32.39 -2.39 -37.12
CA SER A 248 -33.83 -2.13 -36.93
C SER A 248 -34.39 -2.74 -35.64
N GLU A 249 -33.54 -3.38 -34.81
CA GLU A 249 -33.97 -3.95 -33.54
C GLU A 249 -34.30 -2.85 -32.54
N ARG A 250 -35.43 -3.01 -31.85
CA ARG A 250 -35.96 -2.04 -30.86
C ARG A 250 -36.26 -2.70 -29.52
N LYS A 251 -35.89 -3.97 -29.33
CA LYS A 251 -36.17 -4.74 -28.12
C LYS A 251 -34.89 -5.40 -27.62
N PHE A 252 -34.39 -4.98 -26.47
CA PHE A 252 -33.16 -5.51 -25.89
C PHE A 252 -33.24 -5.55 -24.37
N LYS A 253 -32.43 -6.44 -23.79
CA LYS A 253 -32.32 -6.64 -22.34
C LYS A 253 -30.96 -6.17 -21.85
N LEU A 254 -30.93 -5.35 -20.81
CA LEU A 254 -29.71 -4.91 -20.15
C LEU A 254 -29.58 -5.68 -18.82
N ARG A 255 -28.48 -6.40 -18.65
CA ARG A 255 -28.05 -6.91 -17.34
C ARG A 255 -27.10 -5.90 -16.72
N VAL A 256 -27.40 -5.51 -15.49
CA VAL A 256 -26.69 -4.44 -14.77
C VAL A 256 -26.50 -4.82 -13.31
N ASN A 257 -25.49 -4.25 -12.65
CA ASN A 257 -25.33 -4.38 -11.21
C ASN A 257 -26.58 -3.90 -10.44
N PRO A 258 -26.97 -4.53 -9.31
CA PRO A 258 -28.15 -4.13 -8.54
C PRO A 258 -28.19 -2.65 -8.13
N SER A 259 -27.03 -2.03 -7.87
CA SER A 259 -26.95 -0.60 -7.52
C SER A 259 -27.36 0.33 -8.67
N VAL A 260 -27.11 -0.10 -9.92
CA VAL A 260 -27.51 0.60 -11.15
C VAL A 260 -28.95 0.27 -11.48
N TYR A 261 -29.38 -0.99 -11.30
CA TYR A 261 -30.77 -1.40 -11.46
C TYR A 261 -31.70 -0.49 -10.64
N ASN A 262 -31.44 -0.40 -9.33
CA ASN A 262 -32.25 0.41 -8.42
C ASN A 262 -32.32 1.87 -8.89
N TYR A 263 -31.19 2.45 -9.27
CA TYR A 263 -31.12 3.82 -9.75
C TYR A 263 -31.86 4.06 -11.07
N LEU A 264 -31.86 3.08 -11.98
CA LEU A 264 -32.60 3.17 -13.25
C LEU A 264 -34.12 3.05 -13.05
N THR A 265 -34.56 2.33 -12.01
CA THR A 265 -35.97 2.08 -11.69
C THR A 265 -36.56 3.00 -10.64
N GLU A 266 -35.74 3.84 -10.01
CA GLU A 266 -36.13 4.72 -8.90
C GLU A 266 -37.11 5.82 -9.34
N GLY A 267 -38.18 5.99 -8.56
CA GLY A 267 -39.22 7.00 -8.80
C GLY A 267 -40.32 6.59 -9.78
N PHE A 268 -41.39 7.39 -9.83
CA PHE A 268 -42.56 7.12 -10.66
C PHE A 268 -42.26 7.30 -12.17
N ILE A 269 -41.51 8.36 -12.52
CA ILE A 269 -40.97 8.60 -13.85
C ILE A 269 -39.47 8.31 -13.83
N ASN A 270 -39.15 7.02 -13.78
CA ASN A 270 -37.78 6.55 -13.65
C ASN A 270 -36.97 6.72 -14.95
N THR A 271 -35.64 6.62 -14.81
CA THR A 271 -34.70 6.77 -15.93
C THR A 271 -34.95 5.76 -17.03
N LEU A 272 -35.27 4.50 -16.68
CA LEU A 272 -35.60 3.47 -17.67
C LEU A 272 -36.79 3.89 -18.55
N TRP A 273 -37.85 4.44 -17.94
CA TRP A 273 -39.02 4.92 -18.67
C TRP A 273 -38.64 6.06 -19.63
N LYS A 274 -37.84 7.03 -19.17
CA LYS A 274 -37.33 8.13 -20.01
C LYS A 274 -36.55 7.61 -21.21
N LEU A 275 -35.69 6.59 -21.02
CA LEU A 275 -34.94 5.95 -22.10
C LEU A 275 -35.84 5.25 -23.12
N ARG A 276 -36.85 4.50 -22.64
CA ARG A 276 -37.81 3.80 -23.51
C ARG A 276 -38.58 4.78 -24.40
N VAL A 277 -39.04 5.88 -23.84
CA VAL A 277 -39.79 6.93 -24.57
C VAL A 277 -38.88 7.66 -25.55
N LYS A 278 -37.71 8.13 -25.09
CA LYS A 278 -36.76 8.90 -25.92
C LYS A 278 -36.30 8.15 -27.17
N TYR A 279 -36.07 6.84 -27.06
CA TYR A 279 -35.53 6.03 -28.15
C TYR A 279 -36.57 5.12 -28.82
N PHE A 280 -37.85 5.19 -28.41
CA PHE A 280 -38.92 4.30 -28.87
C PHE A 280 -38.49 2.81 -28.88
N ALA A 281 -37.87 2.38 -27.78
CA ALA A 281 -37.28 1.06 -27.62
C ALA A 281 -37.79 0.37 -26.36
N TRP A 282 -38.06 -0.94 -26.45
CA TRP A 282 -38.41 -1.77 -25.31
C TRP A 282 -37.14 -2.28 -24.63
N ILE A 283 -36.82 -1.70 -23.48
CA ILE A 283 -35.62 -2.00 -22.71
C ILE A 283 -36.03 -2.77 -21.46
N SER A 284 -35.69 -4.06 -21.35
CA SER A 284 -35.83 -4.81 -20.09
C SER A 284 -34.55 -4.71 -19.25
N LEU A 285 -34.71 -4.66 -17.93
CA LEU A 285 -33.59 -4.69 -16.99
C LEU A 285 -33.60 -5.99 -16.20
N GLU A 286 -32.42 -6.54 -15.96
CA GLU A 286 -32.21 -7.71 -15.11
C GLU A 286 -31.02 -7.43 -14.18
N PRO A 287 -31.20 -7.50 -12.85
CA PRO A 287 -30.10 -7.31 -11.91
C PRO A 287 -29.16 -8.52 -11.94
N ASP A 288 -27.85 -8.27 -11.99
CA ASP A 288 -26.81 -9.29 -11.95
C ASP A 288 -25.71 -8.85 -10.98
N SER A 289 -25.62 -9.53 -9.83
CA SER A 289 -24.64 -9.21 -8.78
C SER A 289 -23.21 -9.61 -9.12
N THR A 290 -22.99 -10.34 -10.22
CA THR A 290 -21.65 -10.70 -10.68
C THR A 290 -20.99 -9.58 -11.50
N LEU A 291 -21.76 -8.58 -11.94
CA LEU A 291 -21.27 -7.45 -12.70
C LEU A 291 -20.74 -6.35 -11.79
N LEU A 292 -19.67 -5.70 -12.22
CA LEU A 292 -19.23 -4.44 -11.61
C LEU A 292 -20.24 -3.31 -11.87
N PRO A 293 -20.28 -2.26 -11.03
CA PRO A 293 -21.23 -1.16 -11.19
C PRO A 293 -21.18 -0.44 -12.55
N ASP A 294 -20.06 -0.49 -13.25
CA ASP A 294 -19.85 0.13 -14.55
C ASP A 294 -19.92 -0.84 -15.73
N GLU A 295 -20.10 -2.13 -15.47
CA GLU A 295 -20.30 -3.18 -16.47
C GLU A 295 -21.77 -3.38 -16.81
N ILE A 296 -22.05 -3.42 -18.10
CA ILE A 296 -23.38 -3.67 -18.66
C ILE A 296 -23.27 -4.73 -19.74
N LYS A 297 -24.08 -5.79 -19.62
CA LYS A 297 -24.23 -6.79 -20.66
C LYS A 297 -25.55 -6.59 -21.39
N VAL A 298 -25.49 -6.47 -22.70
CA VAL A 298 -26.68 -6.25 -23.53
C VAL A 298 -27.03 -7.50 -24.32
N TYR A 299 -28.29 -7.92 -24.27
CA TYR A 299 -28.80 -9.11 -24.94
C TYR A 299 -29.89 -8.74 -25.95
N SER A 300 -29.82 -9.35 -27.13
CA SER A 300 -30.91 -9.31 -28.11
C SER A 300 -32.04 -10.17 -27.60
N THR A 301 -33.26 -9.62 -27.58
CA THR A 301 -34.44 -10.41 -27.23
C THR A 301 -34.91 -11.32 -28.37
N LYS A 302 -34.50 -11.03 -29.62
CA LYS A 302 -34.82 -11.86 -30.78
C LYS A 302 -33.90 -13.08 -30.91
N GLN A 303 -32.61 -12.93 -30.61
CA GLN A 303 -31.60 -13.97 -30.85
C GLN A 303 -31.16 -14.69 -29.57
N ASN A 304 -31.58 -14.20 -28.39
CA ASN A 304 -31.12 -14.64 -27.06
C ASN A 304 -29.57 -14.73 -26.96
N LYS A 305 -28.88 -13.86 -27.70
CA LYS A 305 -27.41 -13.77 -27.75
C LYS A 305 -26.96 -12.44 -27.18
N ILE A 306 -25.75 -12.44 -26.61
CA ILE A 306 -25.07 -11.22 -26.16
C ILE A 306 -24.78 -10.39 -27.41
N ILE A 307 -25.24 -9.14 -27.40
CA ILE A 307 -24.93 -8.15 -28.44
C ILE A 307 -23.57 -7.53 -28.17
N THR A 308 -23.33 -7.10 -26.92
CA THR A 308 -22.07 -6.50 -26.49
C THR A 308 -21.96 -6.48 -24.97
N ASN A 309 -20.73 -6.29 -24.49
CA ASN A 309 -20.41 -5.96 -23.10
C ASN A 309 -19.58 -4.67 -23.11
N PHE A 310 -19.87 -3.74 -22.21
CA PHE A 310 -19.05 -2.55 -21.98
C PHE A 310 -19.22 -2.06 -20.54
#